data_AF-A0A4V3SBS1-F1
#
_entry.id   AF-A0A4V3SBS1-F1
#
_cell.length_a   1.000
_cell.length_b   1.000
_cell.length_c   1.000
_cell.angle_alpha   90.00
_cell.angle_beta   90.00
_cell.angle_gamma   90.00
#
_symmetry.space_group_name_H-M   'P 1'
#
loop_
_entity.id
_entity.type
_entity.pdbx_description
1 polymer ?
#
loop_
_entity_poly.entity_id
_entity_poly.type
_entity_poly.pdbx_seq_one_letter_code
_entity_poly.pdbx_strand_id
1 'polypeptide(L)'
;MKSCDRFFVLQAMASFINSTAQFFNDAYDYYLWTLSLADERTRGWLLVDSPKPTLIYTMLYLLIVWAGPKVMKKRKAFKLTWALVPYNLAMACLNAYIAIQLFVASTRLQYSYVCQPIRHITRPDELQIADAVWWYYFSKLLEFCDTFFFILRKKDNQLSFLHVYHHSTMFSLWWIGIKWVPSGSTFLPAMVNSFIHVLMYSYYGLAALGPSVAKYLWWKKYLTILQLIQFTSALILGVNGIRSGCDFPLWMQYALVIYMMSFIVLFGNFYAKAYIAKGKQVYAEKRLEKLKAAEKMLMMSTQLDGAVSNGKIANGYANGHANGYTNETTKKKTQ
;
A
#
# COMPACT_ATOMS: atom_id res chain seq x y z
N MET A 1 -3.33 57.34 24.61
CA MET A 1 -3.32 56.23 23.62
C MET A 1 -2.86 54.89 24.20
N LYS A 2 -1.66 54.75 24.78
CA LYS A 2 -1.11 53.44 25.23
C LYS A 2 -1.97 52.61 26.22
N SER A 3 -2.85 53.23 27.01
CA SER A 3 -3.70 52.52 27.98
C SER A 3 -4.96 51.89 27.35
N CYS A 4 -5.47 52.46 26.26
CA CYS A 4 -6.65 51.96 25.57
C CYS A 4 -6.31 50.70 24.76
N ASP A 5 -5.15 50.70 24.09
CA ASP A 5 -4.64 49.55 23.35
C ASP A 5 -4.38 48.34 24.27
N ARG A 6 -3.90 48.58 25.49
CA ARG A 6 -3.63 47.52 26.48
C ARG A 6 -4.93 46.88 26.99
N PHE A 7 -5.99 47.66 27.14
CA PHE A 7 -7.32 47.18 27.54
C PHE A 7 -7.96 46.33 26.43
N PHE A 8 -7.90 46.77 25.18
CA PHE A 8 -8.38 45.99 24.03
C PHE A 8 -7.62 44.67 23.85
N VAL A 9 -6.30 44.67 24.03
CA VAL A 9 -5.50 43.44 23.98
C VAL A 9 -5.89 42.47 25.10
N LEU A 10 -6.09 42.95 26.33
CA LEU A 10 -6.52 42.09 27.44
C LEU A 10 -7.92 41.51 27.24
N GLN A 11 -8.85 42.27 26.67
CA GLN A 11 -10.19 41.79 26.37
C GLN A 11 -10.22 40.80 25.20
N ALA A 12 -9.39 41.00 24.17
CA ALA A 12 -9.19 40.05 23.09
C ALA A 12 -8.55 38.75 23.60
N MET A 13 -7.55 38.83 24.48
CA MET A 13 -6.94 37.66 25.12
C MET A 13 -7.93 36.92 26.02
N ALA A 14 -8.74 37.63 26.82
CA ALA A 14 -9.77 37.02 27.65
C ALA A 14 -10.87 36.35 26.82
N SER A 15 -11.32 36.98 25.73
CA SER A 15 -12.25 36.37 24.78
C SER A 15 -11.66 35.13 24.12
N PHE A 16 -10.39 35.17 23.72
CA PHE A 16 -9.70 34.03 23.12
C PHE A 16 -9.52 32.88 24.11
N ILE A 17 -9.14 33.17 25.37
CA ILE A 17 -9.03 32.17 26.44
C ILE A 17 -10.41 31.55 26.74
N ASN A 18 -11.47 32.37 26.77
CA ASN A 18 -12.82 31.87 27.03
C ASN A 18 -13.35 31.01 25.86
N SER A 19 -13.13 31.44 24.61
CA SER A 19 -13.51 30.65 23.43
C SER A 19 -12.71 29.35 23.32
N THR A 20 -11.43 29.35 23.65
CA THR A 20 -10.62 28.12 23.67
C THR A 20 -11.06 27.18 24.78
N ALA A 21 -11.29 27.69 26.00
CA ALA A 21 -11.82 26.90 27.10
C ALA A 21 -13.19 26.29 26.78
N GLN A 22 -14.09 27.06 26.16
CA GLN A 22 -15.40 26.59 25.72
C GLN A 22 -15.28 25.48 24.69
N PHE A 23 -14.43 25.65 23.67
CA PHE A 23 -14.15 24.59 22.70
C PHE A 23 -13.63 23.29 23.36
N PHE A 24 -12.74 23.41 24.35
CA PHE A 24 -12.24 22.23 25.07
C PHE A 24 -13.33 21.53 25.88
N ASN A 25 -14.21 22.29 26.54
CA ASN A 25 -15.34 21.73 27.27
C ASN A 25 -16.31 21.03 26.31
N ASP A 26 -16.69 21.68 25.20
CA ASP A 26 -17.58 21.09 24.19
C ASP A 26 -16.98 19.80 23.59
N ALA A 27 -15.67 19.80 23.29
CA ALA A 27 -14.98 18.63 22.79
C ALA A 27 -14.90 17.51 23.84
N TYR A 28 -14.72 17.85 25.12
CA TYR A 28 -14.69 16.90 26.21
C TYR A 28 -16.06 16.29 26.47
N ASP A 29 -17.12 17.10 26.46
CA ASP A 29 -18.50 16.63 26.60
C ASP A 29 -18.91 15.76 25.41
N TYR A 30 -18.51 16.13 24.20
CA TYR A 30 -18.66 15.28 23.02
C TYR A 30 -17.92 13.95 23.19
N TYR A 31 -16.68 13.98 23.68
CA TYR A 31 -15.92 12.76 23.96
C TYR A 31 -16.62 11.88 25.02
N LEU A 32 -17.12 12.44 26.12
CA LEU A 32 -17.89 11.71 27.13
C LEU A 32 -19.17 11.11 26.54
N TRP A 33 -19.87 11.85 25.67
CA TRP A 33 -21.01 11.33 24.94
C TRP A 33 -20.62 10.17 24.01
N THR A 34 -19.49 10.26 23.28
CA THR A 34 -19.04 9.12 22.47
C THR A 34 -18.70 7.90 23.33
N LEU A 35 -18.16 8.09 24.54
CA LEU A 35 -17.85 6.99 25.44
C LEU A 35 -19.10 6.24 25.92
N SER A 36 -20.27 6.90 26.00
CA SER A 36 -21.53 6.22 26.33
C SER A 36 -22.02 5.29 25.21
N LEU A 37 -21.51 5.47 23.98
CA LEU A 37 -21.77 4.64 22.82
C LEU A 37 -20.68 3.59 22.56
N ALA A 38 -19.66 3.51 23.41
CA ALA A 38 -18.57 2.56 23.24
C ALA A 38 -19.03 1.11 23.46
N ASP A 39 -18.44 0.16 22.73
CA ASP A 39 -18.80 -1.25 22.86
C ASP A 39 -18.26 -1.82 24.18
N GLU A 40 -19.15 -2.30 25.05
CA GLU A 40 -18.77 -2.83 26.36
C GLU A 40 -17.89 -4.08 26.28
N ARG A 41 -17.96 -4.85 25.18
CA ARG A 41 -17.26 -6.13 25.02
C ARG A 41 -15.73 -5.97 24.98
N THR A 42 -15.25 -4.80 24.59
CA THR A 42 -13.81 -4.50 24.48
C THR A 42 -13.28 -3.68 25.66
N ARG A 43 -14.12 -3.43 26.68
CA ARG A 43 -13.73 -2.69 27.88
C ARG A 43 -12.64 -3.46 28.66
N GLY A 44 -11.62 -2.74 29.11
CA GLY A 44 -10.48 -3.32 29.82
C GLY A 44 -9.45 -3.98 28.91
N TRP A 45 -9.67 -4.04 27.59
CA TRP A 45 -8.69 -4.59 26.67
C TRP A 45 -7.50 -3.64 26.50
N LEU A 46 -6.33 -4.23 26.31
CA LEU A 46 -5.07 -3.51 26.23
C LEU A 46 -5.12 -2.46 25.11
N LEU A 47 -4.80 -1.20 25.47
CA LEU A 47 -4.80 -0.02 24.58
C LEU A 47 -6.19 0.39 24.01
N VAL A 48 -7.30 -0.09 24.56
CA VAL A 48 -8.65 0.24 24.07
C VAL A 48 -9.34 1.30 24.92
N ASP A 49 -9.18 1.27 26.25
CA ASP A 49 -10.00 2.09 27.16
C ASP A 49 -9.89 3.59 26.93
N SER A 50 -8.69 4.07 26.59
CA SER A 50 -8.39 5.50 26.42
C SER A 50 -7.68 5.74 25.09
N PRO A 51 -7.89 6.91 24.45
CA PRO A 51 -7.12 7.31 23.26
C PRO A 51 -5.67 7.67 23.59
N LYS A 52 -5.36 7.94 24.87
CA LYS A 52 -4.05 8.46 25.30
C LYS A 52 -2.88 7.58 24.83
N PRO A 53 -2.88 6.24 25.03
CA PRO A 53 -1.79 5.40 24.57
C PRO A 53 -1.63 5.45 23.04
N THR A 54 -2.74 5.39 22.30
CA THR A 54 -2.75 5.46 20.84
C THR A 54 -2.11 6.75 20.34
N LEU A 55 -2.52 7.90 20.91
CA LEU A 55 -1.96 9.20 20.57
C LEU A 55 -0.48 9.29 20.93
N ILE A 56 -0.07 8.80 22.10
CA ILE A 56 1.34 8.80 22.53
C ILE A 56 2.20 7.99 21.56
N TYR A 57 1.80 6.77 21.19
CA TYR A 57 2.56 5.94 20.26
C TYR A 57 2.59 6.52 18.84
N THR A 58 1.48 7.09 18.35
CA THR A 58 1.46 7.78 17.04
C THR A 58 2.37 9.01 17.05
N MET A 59 2.35 9.81 18.11
CA MET A 59 3.25 10.97 18.25
C MET A 59 4.71 10.56 18.35
N LEU A 60 5.01 9.50 19.11
CA LEU A 60 6.35 8.93 19.20
C LEU A 60 6.84 8.41 17.84
N TYR A 61 5.96 7.73 17.10
CA TYR A 61 6.24 7.28 15.74
C TYR A 61 6.61 8.44 14.82
N LEU A 62 5.80 9.51 14.79
CA LEU A 62 6.06 10.69 13.96
C LEU A 62 7.36 11.40 14.38
N LEU A 63 7.63 11.48 15.68
CA LEU A 63 8.89 12.01 16.20
C LEU A 63 10.08 11.19 15.71
N ILE A 64 9.99 9.86 15.72
CA ILE A 64 11.05 8.97 15.22
C ILE A 64 11.21 9.10 13.70
N VAL A 65 10.12 9.22 12.94
CA VAL A 65 10.17 9.48 11.49
C VAL A 65 10.88 10.79 11.18
N TRP A 66 10.65 11.84 11.99
CA TRP A 66 11.28 13.15 11.81
C TRP A 66 12.73 13.21 12.28
N ALA A 67 13.05 12.63 13.45
CA ALA A 67 14.38 12.68 14.06
C ALA A 67 15.32 11.57 13.55
N GLY A 68 14.77 10.38 13.30
CA GLY A 68 15.53 9.17 12.96
C GLY A 68 16.46 9.33 11.75
N PRO A 69 15.99 9.81 10.59
CA PRO A 69 16.84 10.06 9.43
C PRO A 69 17.96 11.08 9.72
N LYS A 70 17.68 12.11 10.54
CA LYS A 70 18.68 13.13 10.93
C LYS A 70 19.79 12.52 11.78
N VAL A 71 19.44 11.65 12.73
CA VAL A 71 20.40 10.92 13.57
C VAL A 71 21.22 9.94 12.73
N MET A 72 20.58 9.23 11.80
CA MET A 72 21.22 8.24 10.93
C MET A 72 22.08 8.86 9.81
N LYS A 73 21.98 10.18 9.57
CA LYS A 73 22.82 10.88 8.58
C LYS A 73 24.31 10.68 8.86
N LYS A 74 24.72 10.76 10.13
CA LYS A 74 26.13 10.62 10.58
C LYS A 74 26.54 9.18 10.88
N ARG A 75 25.64 8.19 10.76
CA ARG A 75 25.90 6.78 11.09
C ARG A 75 25.89 5.91 9.83
N LYS A 76 26.60 4.77 9.89
CA LYS A 76 26.56 3.72 8.86
C LYS A 76 25.23 2.96 8.95
N ALA A 77 24.76 2.44 7.82
CA ALA A 77 23.53 1.63 7.79
C ALA A 77 23.74 0.31 8.54
N PHE A 78 22.75 -0.07 9.37
CA PHE A 78 22.81 -1.32 10.14
C PHE A 78 22.48 -2.53 9.26
N LYS A 79 23.21 -3.64 9.47
CA LYS A 79 22.90 -4.95 8.87
C LYS A 79 21.99 -5.73 9.81
N LEU A 80 20.68 -5.60 9.62
CA LEU A 80 19.66 -6.15 10.51
C LEU A 80 19.00 -7.44 9.98
N THR A 81 19.62 -8.14 9.02
CA THR A 81 19.01 -9.31 8.34
C THR A 81 18.45 -10.35 9.31
N TRP A 82 19.22 -10.71 10.34
CA TRP A 82 18.81 -11.68 11.36
C TRP A 82 17.68 -11.20 12.27
N ALA A 83 17.41 -9.89 12.35
CA ALA A 83 16.25 -9.36 13.04
C ALA A 83 15.04 -9.23 12.10
N LEU A 84 15.26 -8.85 10.84
CA LEU A 84 14.20 -8.68 9.85
C LEU A 84 13.51 -10.00 9.47
N VAL A 85 14.25 -11.09 9.29
CA VAL A 85 13.66 -12.37 8.91
C VAL A 85 12.65 -12.86 9.95
N PRO A 86 12.99 -13.02 11.25
CA PRO A 86 12.04 -13.48 12.26
C PRO A 86 10.91 -12.47 12.48
N TYR A 87 11.19 -11.16 12.40
CA TYR A 87 10.14 -10.15 12.49
C TYR A 87 9.11 -10.28 11.36
N ASN A 88 9.54 -10.35 10.11
CA ASN A 88 8.62 -10.51 8.97
C ASN A 88 7.86 -11.84 9.05
N LEU A 89 8.50 -12.92 9.50
CA LEU A 89 7.83 -14.21 9.72
C LEU A 89 6.77 -14.11 10.82
N ALA A 90 7.09 -13.49 11.96
CA ALA A 90 6.15 -13.29 13.06
C ALA A 90 4.95 -12.43 12.61
N MET A 91 5.20 -11.36 11.86
CA MET A 91 4.14 -10.53 11.29
C MET A 91 3.28 -11.29 10.28
N ALA A 92 3.87 -12.13 9.45
CA ALA A 92 3.12 -13.00 8.53
C ALA A 92 2.25 -14.00 9.30
N CYS A 93 2.78 -14.65 10.35
CA CYS A 93 2.03 -15.57 11.20
C CYS A 93 0.88 -14.87 11.95
N LEU A 94 1.12 -13.68 12.50
CA LEU A 94 0.10 -12.88 13.17
C LEU A 94 -1.04 -12.51 12.21
N ASN A 95 -0.71 -12.03 11.01
CA ASN A 95 -1.72 -11.69 10.01
C ASN A 95 -2.46 -12.93 9.49
N ALA A 96 -1.79 -14.09 9.40
CA ALA A 96 -2.44 -15.34 9.04
C ALA A 96 -3.42 -15.78 10.13
N TYR A 97 -3.01 -15.69 11.40
CA TYR A 97 -3.89 -15.94 12.55
C TYR A 97 -5.13 -15.05 12.48
N ILE A 98 -4.98 -13.73 12.34
CA ILE A 98 -6.11 -12.79 12.26
C ILE A 98 -7.05 -13.17 11.11
N ALA A 99 -6.51 -13.38 9.91
CA ALA A 99 -7.30 -13.73 8.73
C ALA A 99 -8.09 -15.04 8.94
N ILE A 100 -7.46 -16.06 9.52
CA ILE A 100 -8.10 -17.35 9.82
C ILE A 100 -9.18 -17.17 10.89
N GLN A 101 -8.91 -16.44 11.98
CA GLN A 101 -9.89 -16.22 13.04
C GLN A 101 -11.14 -15.50 12.51
N LEU A 102 -10.96 -14.45 11.71
CA LEU A 102 -12.07 -13.71 11.09
C LEU A 102 -12.84 -14.56 10.07
N PHE A 103 -12.14 -15.35 9.26
CA PHE A 103 -12.78 -16.24 8.28
C PHE A 103 -13.61 -17.32 8.95
N VAL A 104 -13.02 -18.00 9.94
CA VAL A 104 -13.67 -19.10 10.66
C VAL A 104 -14.88 -18.58 11.46
N ALA A 105 -14.71 -17.49 12.22
CA ALA A 105 -15.81 -16.93 12.99
C ALA A 105 -16.92 -16.39 12.08
N SER A 106 -16.60 -15.65 11.03
CA SER A 106 -17.62 -15.12 10.10
C SER A 106 -18.40 -16.24 9.40
N THR A 107 -17.75 -17.36 9.10
CA THR A 107 -18.40 -18.55 8.53
C THR A 107 -19.35 -19.22 9.52
N ARG A 108 -18.94 -19.42 10.79
CA ARG A 108 -19.83 -20.00 11.81
C ARG A 108 -21.00 -19.08 12.17
N LEU A 109 -20.79 -17.77 12.12
CA LEU A 109 -21.82 -16.76 12.35
C LEU A 109 -22.76 -16.56 11.15
N GLN A 110 -22.41 -17.11 9.98
CA GLN A 110 -23.08 -16.84 8.70
C GLN A 110 -23.19 -15.33 8.43
N TYR A 111 -22.07 -14.61 8.63
CA TYR A 111 -21.99 -13.18 8.37
C TYR A 111 -22.20 -12.88 6.88
N SER A 112 -22.92 -11.81 6.61
CA SER A 112 -23.02 -11.25 5.26
C SER A 112 -21.73 -10.53 4.90
N TYR A 113 -21.18 -10.85 3.73
CA TYR A 113 -19.98 -10.23 3.18
C TYR A 113 -20.27 -8.93 2.42
N VAL A 114 -21.55 -8.55 2.32
CA VAL A 114 -21.98 -7.31 1.65
C VAL A 114 -22.31 -6.24 2.68
N CYS A 115 -23.10 -6.61 3.69
CA CYS A 115 -23.55 -5.73 4.75
C CYS A 115 -23.82 -6.59 5.99
N GLN A 116 -23.00 -6.42 7.01
CA GLN A 116 -23.18 -7.06 8.31
C GLN A 116 -23.42 -5.99 9.39
N PRO A 117 -24.59 -6.01 10.06
CA PRO A 117 -24.86 -5.11 11.18
C PRO A 117 -24.02 -5.46 12.41
N ILE A 118 -23.88 -4.50 13.30
CA ILE A 118 -23.24 -4.73 14.60
C ILE A 118 -24.22 -5.47 15.49
N ARG A 119 -23.77 -6.56 16.09
CA ARG A 119 -24.52 -7.29 17.10
C ARG A 119 -23.81 -7.12 18.44
N HIS A 120 -24.44 -6.44 19.39
CA HIS A 120 -23.95 -6.31 20.76
C HIS A 120 -24.29 -7.56 21.58
N ILE A 121 -23.78 -8.71 21.13
CA ILE A 121 -24.00 -10.02 21.73
C ILE A 121 -22.66 -10.59 22.17
N THR A 122 -22.62 -11.19 23.36
CA THR A 122 -21.43 -11.80 23.99
C THR A 122 -21.28 -13.29 23.66
N ARG A 123 -21.76 -13.73 22.49
CA ARG A 123 -21.58 -15.11 22.02
C ARG A 123 -20.09 -15.38 21.75
N PRO A 124 -19.54 -16.57 22.04
CA PRO A 124 -18.12 -16.86 21.83
C PRO A 124 -17.62 -16.54 20.42
N ASP A 125 -18.42 -16.83 19.40
CA ASP A 125 -18.08 -16.51 18.01
C ASP A 125 -18.05 -15.01 17.71
N GLU A 126 -18.95 -14.22 18.30
CA GLU A 126 -18.98 -12.75 18.15
C GLU A 126 -17.78 -12.11 18.88
N LEU A 127 -17.43 -12.65 20.06
CA LEU A 127 -16.24 -12.24 20.80
C LEU A 127 -14.95 -12.62 20.06
N GLN A 128 -14.93 -13.73 19.34
CA GLN A 128 -13.80 -14.11 18.49
C GLN A 128 -13.59 -13.11 17.34
N ILE A 129 -14.65 -12.54 16.75
CA ILE A 129 -14.51 -11.45 15.78
C ILE A 129 -13.88 -10.23 16.44
N ALA A 130 -14.41 -9.80 17.59
CA ALA A 130 -13.88 -8.66 18.31
C ALA A 130 -12.40 -8.85 18.71
N ASP A 131 -12.04 -10.03 19.21
CA ASP A 131 -10.66 -10.40 19.58
C ASP A 131 -9.73 -10.36 18.36
N ALA A 132 -10.16 -10.92 17.23
CA ALA A 132 -9.37 -10.87 16.00
C ALA A 132 -9.22 -9.44 15.46
N VAL A 133 -10.25 -8.59 15.59
CA VAL A 133 -10.18 -7.16 15.26
C VAL A 133 -9.24 -6.42 16.23
N TRP A 134 -9.18 -6.83 17.50
CA TRP A 134 -8.22 -6.27 18.45
C TRP A 134 -6.78 -6.66 18.10
N TRP A 135 -6.53 -7.92 17.76
CA TRP A 135 -5.23 -8.36 17.24
C TRP A 135 -4.85 -7.62 15.96
N TYR A 136 -5.83 -7.35 15.08
CA TYR A 136 -5.62 -6.51 13.92
C TYR A 136 -5.20 -5.09 14.29
N TYR A 137 -5.90 -4.44 15.22
CA TYR A 137 -5.52 -3.13 15.75
C TYR A 137 -4.10 -3.14 16.35
N PHE A 138 -3.81 -4.11 17.22
CA PHE A 138 -2.51 -4.28 17.84
C PHE A 138 -1.40 -4.53 16.82
N SER A 139 -1.68 -5.27 15.75
CA SER A 139 -0.72 -5.51 14.67
C SER A 139 -0.21 -4.18 14.09
N LYS A 140 -1.07 -3.16 13.94
CA LYS A 140 -0.67 -1.84 13.37
C LYS A 140 0.33 -1.09 14.23
N LEU A 141 0.33 -1.31 15.54
CA LEU A 141 1.39 -0.83 16.42
C LEU A 141 2.71 -1.54 16.13
N LEU A 142 2.69 -2.86 15.94
CA LEU A 142 3.88 -3.64 15.61
C LEU A 142 4.45 -3.24 14.24
N GLU A 143 3.59 -2.91 13.27
CA GLU A 143 3.99 -2.42 11.94
C GLU A 143 4.79 -1.10 11.99
N PHE A 144 4.77 -0.34 13.10
CA PHE A 144 5.66 0.81 13.28
C PHE A 144 7.14 0.42 13.23
N CYS A 145 7.46 -0.83 13.60
CA CYS A 145 8.80 -1.38 13.48
C CYS A 145 9.32 -1.39 12.03
N ASP A 146 8.43 -1.50 11.01
CA ASP A 146 8.83 -1.43 9.60
C ASP A 146 9.57 -0.12 9.30
N THR A 147 9.01 1.00 9.77
CA THR A 147 9.62 2.31 9.63
C THR A 147 10.95 2.39 10.37
N PHE A 148 11.04 1.83 11.58
CA PHE A 148 12.29 1.80 12.34
C PHE A 148 13.38 1.04 11.60
N PHE A 149 13.05 -0.12 11.00
CA PHE A 149 13.99 -0.86 10.17
C PHE A 149 14.40 -0.09 8.91
N PHE A 150 13.50 0.65 8.27
CA PHE A 150 13.85 1.49 7.11
C PHE A 150 14.84 2.59 7.48
N ILE A 151 14.61 3.27 8.60
CA ILE A 151 15.48 4.34 9.10
C ILE A 151 16.87 3.78 9.46
N LEU A 152 16.94 2.70 10.23
CA LEU A 152 18.21 2.10 10.66
C LEU A 152 19.03 1.54 9.47
N ARG A 153 18.35 1.08 8.41
CA ARG A 153 19.01 0.59 7.19
C ARG A 153 19.30 1.68 6.16
N LYS A 154 18.95 2.94 6.44
CA LYS A 154 19.05 4.08 5.50
C LYS A 154 18.37 3.80 4.17
N LYS A 155 17.14 3.25 4.24
CA LYS A 155 16.28 2.99 3.08
C LYS A 155 15.26 4.10 2.92
N ASP A 156 15.76 5.32 2.71
CA ASP A 156 14.94 6.54 2.64
C ASP A 156 13.93 6.50 1.49
N ASN A 157 14.22 5.74 0.43
CA ASN A 157 13.29 5.50 -0.67
C ASN A 157 12.05 4.67 -0.27
N GLN A 158 12.12 3.90 0.82
CA GLN A 158 10.99 3.14 1.37
C GLN A 158 10.18 4.00 2.36
N LEU A 159 10.82 4.98 3.01
CA LEU A 159 10.18 5.96 3.89
C LEU A 159 9.46 7.06 3.08
N SER A 160 8.50 6.64 2.26
CA SER A 160 7.69 7.55 1.44
C SER A 160 6.57 8.22 2.24
N PHE A 161 6.02 9.32 1.70
CA PHE A 161 4.81 9.95 2.27
C PHE A 161 3.67 8.95 2.44
N LEU A 162 3.44 8.09 1.44
CA LEU A 162 2.40 7.06 1.47
C LEU A 162 2.58 6.10 2.65
N HIS A 163 3.82 5.67 2.90
CA HIS A 163 4.15 4.80 4.03
C HIS A 163 3.83 5.46 5.37
N VAL A 164 4.33 6.68 5.57
CA VAL A 164 4.15 7.41 6.84
C VAL A 164 2.67 7.77 7.06
N TYR A 165 1.97 8.21 6.01
CA TYR A 165 0.53 8.48 6.04
C TYR A 165 -0.26 7.24 6.44
N HIS A 166 -0.02 6.09 5.79
CA HIS A 166 -0.71 4.83 6.10
C HIS A 166 -0.48 4.41 7.55
N HIS A 167 0.78 4.26 7.99
CA HIS A 167 1.05 3.72 9.33
C HIS A 167 0.55 4.66 10.44
N SER A 168 0.77 5.97 10.32
CA SER A 168 0.30 6.92 11.35
C SER A 168 -1.23 6.98 11.48
N THR A 169 -1.96 6.88 10.37
CA THR A 169 -3.42 6.97 10.37
C THR A 169 -4.09 5.64 10.71
N MET A 170 -3.59 4.51 10.21
CA MET A 170 -4.21 3.18 10.45
C MET A 170 -4.31 2.85 11.93
N PHE A 171 -3.24 3.04 12.71
CA PHE A 171 -3.27 2.73 14.13
C PHE A 171 -4.33 3.56 14.88
N SER A 172 -4.42 4.85 14.55
CA SER A 172 -5.40 5.77 15.16
C SER A 172 -6.84 5.47 14.73
N LEU A 173 -7.07 5.19 13.44
CA LEU A 173 -8.39 4.86 12.91
C LEU A 173 -8.92 3.52 13.44
N TRP A 174 -8.05 2.52 13.58
CA TRP A 174 -8.44 1.22 14.12
C TRP A 174 -8.66 1.22 15.63
N TRP A 175 -8.07 2.17 16.36
CA TRP A 175 -8.45 2.43 17.76
C TRP A 175 -9.92 2.88 17.85
N ILE A 176 -10.36 3.76 16.95
CA ILE A 176 -11.78 4.15 16.85
C ILE A 176 -12.63 2.93 16.47
N GLY A 177 -12.18 2.15 15.49
CA GLY A 177 -12.84 0.90 15.09
C GLY A 177 -13.08 -0.05 16.26
N ILE A 178 -12.05 -0.41 17.03
CA ILE A 178 -12.19 -1.36 18.15
C ILE A 178 -13.01 -0.81 19.32
N LYS A 179 -12.99 0.51 19.54
CA LYS A 179 -13.70 1.16 20.66
C LYS A 179 -15.21 1.22 20.46
N TRP A 180 -15.66 1.46 19.23
CA TRP A 180 -17.09 1.66 18.92
C TRP A 180 -17.70 0.58 18.03
N VAL A 181 -16.91 -0.03 17.15
CA VAL A 181 -17.40 -0.95 16.12
C VAL A 181 -16.50 -2.19 15.99
N PRO A 182 -16.32 -2.99 17.07
CA PRO A 182 -15.40 -4.13 17.08
C PRO A 182 -15.93 -5.35 16.31
N SER A 183 -17.16 -5.31 15.78
CA SER A 183 -17.75 -6.37 14.96
C SER A 183 -18.59 -5.78 13.82
N GLY A 184 -19.42 -6.61 13.17
CA GLY A 184 -20.17 -6.19 12.00
C GLY A 184 -19.26 -6.04 10.78
N SER A 185 -19.62 -5.16 9.84
CA SER A 185 -18.95 -5.00 8.53
C SER A 185 -17.46 -4.66 8.59
N THR A 186 -16.93 -4.27 9.76
CA THR A 186 -15.50 -4.07 10.02
C THR A 186 -14.65 -5.34 9.79
N PHE A 187 -15.23 -6.53 9.97
CA PHE A 187 -14.49 -7.80 9.89
C PHE A 187 -13.85 -8.02 8.50
N LEU A 188 -14.56 -7.65 7.44
CA LEU A 188 -14.18 -7.98 6.07
C LEU A 188 -12.96 -7.19 5.60
N PRO A 189 -12.89 -5.85 5.75
CA PRO A 189 -11.68 -5.09 5.50
C PRO A 189 -10.47 -5.57 6.32
N ALA A 190 -10.66 -5.91 7.61
CA ALA A 190 -9.59 -6.44 8.46
C ALA A 190 -9.07 -7.79 7.94
N MET A 191 -9.98 -8.70 7.57
CA MET A 191 -9.65 -10.04 7.08
C MET A 191 -8.88 -9.97 5.75
N VAL A 192 -9.37 -9.19 4.78
CA VAL A 192 -8.71 -9.05 3.47
C VAL A 192 -7.36 -8.34 3.63
N ASN A 193 -7.27 -7.28 4.44
CA ASN A 193 -5.99 -6.62 4.70
C ASN A 193 -4.98 -7.58 5.33
N SER A 194 -5.39 -8.36 6.33
CA SER A 194 -4.54 -9.34 6.99
C SER A 194 -4.04 -10.38 5.99
N PHE A 195 -4.91 -10.91 5.14
CA PHE A 195 -4.51 -11.86 4.10
C PHE A 195 -3.45 -11.27 3.14
N ILE A 196 -3.65 -10.03 2.68
CA ILE A 196 -2.66 -9.36 1.83
C ILE A 196 -1.35 -9.09 2.60
N HIS A 197 -1.42 -8.78 3.89
CA HIS A 197 -0.25 -8.62 4.75
C HIS A 197 0.52 -9.93 4.95
N VAL A 198 -0.13 -11.10 4.96
CA VAL A 198 0.58 -12.39 4.92
C VAL A 198 1.49 -12.47 3.70
N LEU A 199 0.95 -12.14 2.51
CA LEU A 199 1.71 -12.19 1.26
C LEU A 199 2.83 -11.13 1.24
N MET A 200 2.54 -9.93 1.73
CA MET A 200 3.49 -8.82 1.78
C MET A 200 4.67 -9.11 2.74
N TYR A 201 4.38 -9.55 3.98
CA TYR A 201 5.42 -9.89 4.95
C TYR A 201 6.22 -11.13 4.55
N SER A 202 5.58 -12.12 3.91
CA SER A 202 6.28 -13.26 3.31
C SER A 202 7.27 -12.79 2.24
N TYR A 203 6.85 -11.85 1.38
CA TYR A 203 7.74 -11.24 0.38
C TYR A 203 8.91 -10.50 1.04
N TYR A 204 8.67 -9.70 2.07
CA TYR A 204 9.72 -8.96 2.77
C TYR A 204 10.69 -9.86 3.54
N GLY A 205 10.20 -10.93 4.16
CA GLY A 205 11.02 -11.96 4.79
C GLY A 205 11.96 -12.62 3.80
N LEU A 206 11.43 -13.06 2.65
CA LEU A 206 12.24 -13.64 1.57
C LEU A 206 13.24 -12.64 0.98
N ALA A 207 12.83 -11.38 0.80
CA ALA A 207 13.70 -10.33 0.28
C ALA A 207 14.84 -9.98 1.27
N ALA A 208 14.66 -10.22 2.56
CA ALA A 208 15.68 -9.98 3.58
C ALA A 208 16.84 -11.01 3.52
N LEU A 209 16.61 -12.21 3.00
CA LEU A 209 17.62 -13.27 2.84
C LEU A 209 18.72 -12.94 1.83
N GLY A 210 18.58 -11.84 1.09
CA GLY A 210 19.63 -11.25 0.27
C GLY A 210 19.48 -11.52 -1.23
N PRO A 211 20.50 -11.16 -2.02
CA PRO A 211 20.43 -11.17 -3.49
C PRO A 211 20.19 -12.56 -4.10
N SER A 212 20.65 -13.61 -3.42
CA SER A 212 20.47 -15.01 -3.83
C SER A 212 19.00 -15.41 -3.92
N VAL A 213 18.16 -14.92 -3.00
CA VAL A 213 16.71 -15.18 -2.97
C VAL A 213 15.95 -14.09 -3.72
N ALA A 214 16.36 -12.83 -3.61
CA ALA A 214 15.66 -11.69 -4.21
C ALA A 214 15.47 -11.80 -5.73
N LYS A 215 16.36 -12.49 -6.45
CA LYS A 215 16.24 -12.74 -7.89
C LYS A 215 14.99 -13.55 -8.27
N TYR A 216 14.47 -14.38 -7.36
CA TYR A 216 13.25 -15.18 -7.58
C TYR A 216 11.96 -14.43 -7.25
N LEU A 217 12.05 -13.22 -6.70
CA LEU A 217 10.89 -12.42 -6.25
C LEU A 217 10.29 -11.55 -7.37
N TRP A 218 10.08 -12.15 -8.54
CA TRP A 218 9.52 -11.49 -9.73
C TRP A 218 8.06 -11.02 -9.54
N TRP A 219 7.36 -11.60 -8.56
CA TRP A 219 5.94 -11.38 -8.34
C TRP A 219 5.60 -10.12 -7.52
N LYS A 220 6.59 -9.26 -7.23
CA LYS A 220 6.40 -7.98 -6.52
C LYS A 220 5.27 -7.12 -7.13
N LYS A 221 5.17 -7.09 -8.46
CA LYS A 221 4.14 -6.31 -9.17
C LYS A 221 2.72 -6.81 -8.84
N TYR A 222 2.54 -8.12 -8.71
CA TYR A 222 1.22 -8.70 -8.41
C TYR A 222 0.77 -8.39 -7.00
N LEU A 223 1.69 -8.26 -6.03
CA LEU A 223 1.35 -7.77 -4.69
C LEU A 223 0.72 -6.38 -4.73
N THR A 224 1.33 -5.45 -5.49
CA THR A 224 0.78 -4.10 -5.61
C THR A 224 -0.57 -4.09 -6.33
N ILE A 225 -0.77 -4.97 -7.32
CA ILE A 225 -2.07 -5.14 -7.98
C ILE A 225 -3.12 -5.66 -6.99
N LEU A 226 -2.78 -6.66 -6.17
CA LEU A 226 -3.69 -7.18 -5.14
C LEU A 226 -4.07 -6.12 -4.10
N GLN A 227 -3.12 -5.28 -3.68
CA GLN A 227 -3.40 -4.14 -2.79
C GLN A 227 -4.36 -3.13 -3.44
N LEU A 228 -4.18 -2.81 -4.71
CA LEU A 228 -5.10 -1.92 -5.45
C LEU A 228 -6.50 -2.52 -5.59
N ILE A 229 -6.59 -3.83 -5.86
CA ILE A 229 -7.86 -4.56 -5.90
C ILE A 229 -8.53 -4.49 -4.53
N GLN A 230 -7.81 -4.75 -3.44
CA GLN A 230 -8.34 -4.64 -2.07
C GLN A 230 -8.97 -3.27 -1.81
N PHE A 231 -8.25 -2.17 -2.09
CA PHE A 231 -8.78 -0.83 -1.84
C PHE A 231 -10.00 -0.50 -2.71
N THR A 232 -9.99 -0.94 -3.98
CA THR A 232 -11.10 -0.73 -4.91
C THR A 232 -12.34 -1.51 -4.50
N SER A 233 -12.17 -2.79 -4.11
CA SER A 233 -13.27 -3.62 -3.61
C SER A 233 -13.84 -3.06 -2.30
N ALA A 234 -13.00 -2.60 -1.37
CA ALA A 234 -13.44 -1.97 -0.14
C ALA A 234 -14.22 -0.67 -0.40
N LEU A 235 -13.79 0.14 -1.38
CA LEU A 235 -14.54 1.33 -1.80
C LEU A 235 -15.92 0.97 -2.34
N ILE A 236 -16.01 -0.01 -3.25
CA ILE A 236 -17.29 -0.45 -3.83
C ILE A 236 -18.23 -0.96 -2.75
N LEU A 237 -17.73 -1.77 -1.81
CA LEU A 237 -18.52 -2.27 -0.68
C LEU A 237 -19.00 -1.13 0.23
N GLY A 238 -18.13 -0.15 0.54
CA GLY A 238 -18.50 1.02 1.32
C GLY A 238 -19.60 1.86 0.66
N VAL A 239 -19.47 2.13 -0.65
CA VAL A 239 -20.50 2.86 -1.42
C VAL A 239 -21.81 2.08 -1.50
N ASN A 240 -21.73 0.75 -1.70
CA ASN A 240 -22.91 -0.10 -1.74
C ASN A 240 -23.61 -0.16 -0.38
N GLY A 241 -22.87 -0.21 0.73
CA GLY A 241 -23.42 -0.14 2.08
C GLY A 241 -24.25 1.13 2.31
N ILE A 242 -23.74 2.28 1.86
CA ILE A 242 -24.43 3.57 1.98
C ILE A 242 -25.69 3.58 1.11
N ARG A 243 -25.60 3.09 -0.13
CA ARG A 243 -26.73 3.05 -1.07
C ARG A 243 -27.85 2.10 -0.64
N SER A 244 -27.48 0.95 -0.10
CA SER A 244 -28.44 -0.10 0.30
C SER A 244 -29.10 0.14 1.65
N GLY A 245 -28.69 1.19 2.38
CA GLY A 245 -29.21 1.44 3.73
C GLY A 245 -28.75 0.38 4.72
N CYS A 246 -27.52 -0.09 4.60
CA CYS A 246 -26.95 -1.09 5.50
C CYS A 246 -27.05 -0.64 6.97
N ASP A 247 -27.55 -1.51 7.84
CA ASP A 247 -27.68 -1.28 9.29
C ASP A 247 -26.34 -1.36 10.02
N PHE A 248 -25.40 -0.52 9.58
CA PHE A 248 -24.05 -0.38 10.09
C PHE A 248 -23.76 1.12 10.20
N PRO A 249 -23.04 1.59 11.24
CA PRO A 249 -22.93 3.02 11.51
C PRO A 249 -22.49 3.84 10.30
N LEU A 250 -23.35 4.76 9.87
CA LEU A 250 -23.18 5.51 8.63
C LEU A 250 -21.88 6.33 8.61
N TRP A 251 -21.50 6.90 9.75
CA TRP A 251 -20.26 7.65 9.91
C TRP A 251 -19.02 6.78 9.61
N MET A 252 -19.04 5.49 9.97
CA MET A 252 -17.95 4.56 9.72
C MET A 252 -17.86 4.20 8.23
N GLN A 253 -19.00 4.10 7.54
CA GLN A 253 -19.05 3.88 6.10
C GLN A 253 -18.48 5.08 5.32
N TYR A 254 -18.84 6.31 5.71
CA TYR A 254 -18.26 7.52 5.12
C TYR A 254 -16.75 7.61 5.37
N ALA A 255 -16.30 7.32 6.60
CA ALA A 255 -14.88 7.30 6.94
C ALA A 255 -14.12 6.28 6.08
N LEU A 256 -14.67 5.08 5.90
CA LEU A 256 -14.11 4.05 5.02
C LEU A 256 -14.00 4.56 3.57
N VAL A 257 -15.07 5.12 3.00
CA VAL A 257 -15.08 5.61 1.61
C VAL A 257 -14.04 6.72 1.41
N ILE A 258 -14.01 7.72 2.30
CA ILE A 258 -13.04 8.83 2.23
C ILE A 258 -11.61 8.30 2.29
N TYR A 259 -11.36 7.35 3.20
CA TYR A 259 -10.04 6.76 3.38
C TYR A 259 -9.63 5.87 2.20
N MET A 260 -10.53 5.06 1.63
CA MET A 260 -10.21 4.25 0.44
C MET A 260 -9.92 5.14 -0.79
N MET A 261 -10.64 6.25 -0.95
CA MET A 261 -10.36 7.23 -2.00
C MET A 261 -8.95 7.82 -1.89
N SER A 262 -8.51 8.20 -0.68
CA SER A 262 -7.14 8.70 -0.49
C SER A 262 -6.10 7.63 -0.85
N PHE A 263 -6.35 6.37 -0.48
CA PHE A 263 -5.46 5.24 -0.80
C PHE A 263 -5.36 4.96 -2.29
N ILE A 264 -6.49 4.95 -3.01
CA ILE A 264 -6.50 4.73 -4.46
C ILE A 264 -5.68 5.81 -5.17
N VAL A 265 -5.82 7.08 -4.78
CA VAL A 265 -5.05 8.19 -5.35
C VAL A 265 -3.55 8.01 -5.07
N LEU A 266 -3.17 7.73 -3.82
CA LEU A 266 -1.77 7.63 -3.42
C LEU A 266 -1.09 6.38 -3.99
N PHE A 267 -1.71 5.21 -3.91
CA PHE A 267 -1.20 3.97 -4.50
C PHE A 267 -1.24 4.01 -6.02
N GLY A 268 -2.26 4.62 -6.63
CA GLY A 268 -2.32 4.83 -8.07
C GLY A 268 -1.16 5.68 -8.58
N ASN A 269 -0.83 6.77 -7.88
CA ASN A 269 0.32 7.61 -8.18
C ASN A 269 1.65 6.84 -8.02
N PHE A 270 1.80 6.08 -6.94
CA PHE A 270 2.95 5.21 -6.74
C PHE A 270 3.09 4.17 -7.86
N TYR A 271 2.02 3.47 -8.23
CA TYR A 271 2.02 2.45 -9.26
C TYR A 271 2.37 3.03 -10.63
N ALA A 272 1.78 4.17 -10.98
CA ALA A 272 2.06 4.88 -12.22
C ALA A 272 3.55 5.26 -12.33
N LYS A 273 4.15 5.78 -11.25
CA LYS A 273 5.57 6.15 -11.21
C LYS A 273 6.50 4.92 -11.21
N ALA A 274 6.22 3.93 -10.37
CA ALA A 274 7.11 2.80 -10.14
C ALA A 274 7.11 1.79 -11.30
N TYR A 275 5.96 1.59 -11.96
CA TYR A 275 5.78 0.53 -12.96
C TYR A 275 5.45 1.05 -14.35
N ILE A 276 4.55 2.03 -14.50
CA ILE A 276 4.13 2.49 -15.84
C ILE A 276 5.22 3.38 -16.46
N ALA A 277 5.66 4.43 -15.76
CA ALA A 277 6.67 5.35 -16.26
C ALA A 277 8.01 4.62 -16.51
N LYS A 278 8.45 3.81 -15.54
CA LYS A 278 9.67 3.00 -15.67
C LYS A 278 9.55 1.96 -16.80
N GLY A 279 8.40 1.31 -16.95
CA GLY A 279 8.15 0.37 -18.05
C GLY A 279 8.24 1.04 -19.43
N LYS A 280 7.69 2.26 -19.57
CA LYS A 280 7.80 3.05 -20.80
C LYS A 280 9.24 3.45 -21.10
N GLN A 281 10.03 3.83 -20.09
CA GLN A 281 11.47 4.13 -20.25
C GLN A 281 12.24 2.91 -20.75
N VAL A 282 12.11 1.75 -20.10
CA VAL A 282 12.79 0.51 -20.52
C VAL A 282 12.39 0.08 -21.93
N TYR A 283 11.11 0.24 -22.30
CA TYR A 283 10.65 -0.03 -23.66
C TYR A 283 11.27 0.93 -24.68
N ALA A 284 11.34 2.23 -24.36
CA ALA A 284 11.95 3.25 -25.20
C ALA A 284 13.46 3.01 -25.38
N GLU A 285 14.19 2.67 -24.32
CA GLU A 285 15.61 2.31 -24.33
C GLU A 285 15.87 1.12 -25.26
N LYS A 286 15.11 0.03 -25.11
CA LYS A 286 15.20 -1.15 -26.00
C LYS A 286 14.89 -0.82 -27.46
N ARG A 287 13.92 0.07 -27.71
CA ARG A 287 13.59 0.51 -29.07
C ARG A 287 14.73 1.33 -29.67
N LEU A 288 15.35 2.21 -28.89
CA LEU A 288 16.50 3.00 -29.30
C LEU A 288 17.72 2.12 -29.59
N GLU A 289 17.99 1.11 -28.76
CA GLU A 289 19.05 0.13 -29.01
C GLU A 289 18.82 -0.63 -30.33
N LYS A 290 17.59 -1.09 -30.59
CA LYS A 290 17.24 -1.73 -31.86
C LYS A 290 17.43 -0.80 -33.06
N LEU A 291 17.04 0.47 -32.95
CA LEU A 291 17.22 1.47 -34.01
C LEU A 291 18.71 1.72 -34.29
N LYS A 292 19.53 1.88 -33.25
CA LYS A 292 20.99 2.04 -33.38
C LYS A 292 21.66 0.82 -34.01
N ALA A 293 21.21 -0.39 -33.65
CA ALA A 293 21.71 -1.63 -34.26
C ALA A 293 21.36 -1.71 -35.75
N ALA A 294 20.12 -1.33 -36.12
CA ALA A 294 19.68 -1.29 -37.52
C ALA A 294 20.45 -0.23 -38.33
N GLU A 295 20.65 0.97 -37.78
CA GLU A 295 21.45 2.03 -38.41
C GLU A 295 22.90 1.59 -38.63
N LYS A 296 23.53 0.93 -37.65
CA LYS A 296 24.88 0.38 -37.78
C LYS A 296 24.97 -0.68 -38.88
N MET A 297 23.97 -1.56 -39.00
CA MET A 297 23.92 -2.55 -40.09
C MET A 297 23.78 -1.89 -41.46
N LEU A 298 22.95 -0.84 -41.57
CA LEU A 298 22.78 -0.07 -42.81
C LEU A 298 24.07 0.67 -43.20
N MET A 299 24.78 1.29 -42.26
CA MET A 299 26.06 1.94 -42.57
C MET A 299 27.12 0.94 -43.01
N MET A 300 27.14 -0.26 -42.42
CA MET A 300 28.05 -1.33 -42.81
C MET A 300 27.75 -1.86 -44.22
N SER A 301 26.47 -2.00 -44.60
CA SER A 301 26.10 -2.39 -45.98
C SER A 301 26.45 -1.30 -46.99
N THR A 302 26.23 -0.03 -46.64
CA THR A 302 26.57 1.10 -47.53
C THR A 302 28.08 1.23 -47.75
N GLN A 303 28.91 0.91 -46.75
CA GLN A 303 30.37 0.84 -46.92
C GLN A 303 30.82 -0.33 -47.81
N LEU A 304 30.13 -1.47 -47.75
CA LEU A 304 30.36 -2.61 -48.65
C LEU A 304 30.00 -2.24 -50.10
N ASP A 305 28.87 -1.58 -50.33
CA ASP A 305 28.46 -1.14 -51.67
C ASP A 305 29.39 -0.06 -52.25
N GLY A 306 29.88 0.86 -51.41
CA GLY A 306 30.89 1.86 -51.79
C GLY A 306 32.27 1.28 -52.12
N ALA A 307 32.65 0.15 -51.50
CA ALA A 307 33.90 -0.54 -51.80
C ALA A 307 33.86 -1.30 -53.14
N VAL A 308 32.68 -1.73 -53.60
CA VAL A 308 32.49 -2.39 -54.91
C VAL A 308 32.55 -1.39 -56.07
N SER A 309 32.29 -0.10 -55.84
CA SER A 309 32.32 0.94 -56.88
C SER A 309 33.72 1.37 -57.35
N ASN A 310 34.81 0.95 -56.68
CA ASN A 310 36.19 1.35 -57.04
C ASN A 310 37.04 0.21 -57.64
N GLY A 311 36.43 -0.92 -58.00
CA GLY A 311 37.09 -1.95 -58.79
C GLY A 311 37.07 -1.60 -60.28
N LYS A 312 38.24 -1.31 -60.87
CA LYS A 312 38.42 -1.21 -62.32
C LYS A 312 37.78 -2.43 -63.01
N ILE A 313 36.77 -2.20 -63.86
CA ILE A 313 36.26 -3.21 -64.77
C ILE A 313 37.34 -3.46 -65.82
N ALA A 314 38.06 -4.56 -65.68
CA ALA A 314 38.89 -5.10 -66.75
C ALA A 314 38.00 -5.94 -67.67
N ASN A 315 37.82 -5.49 -68.91
CA ASN A 315 37.19 -6.26 -69.98
C ASN A 315 38.03 -7.53 -70.26
N GLY A 316 37.41 -8.69 -70.07
CA GLY A 316 37.95 -9.98 -70.49
C GLY A 316 36.91 -10.74 -71.31
N TYR A 317 37.24 -11.02 -72.57
CA TYR A 317 36.43 -11.76 -73.54
C TYR A 317 36.17 -13.22 -73.12
N ALA A 318 34.90 -13.63 -73.29
CA ALA A 318 34.30 -14.93 -73.65
C ALA A 318 34.95 -16.28 -73.27
N ASN A 319 34.14 -17.21 -72.72
CA ASN A 319 33.60 -18.35 -73.51
C ASN A 319 32.58 -19.25 -72.75
N GLY A 320 31.48 -19.57 -73.45
CA GLY A 320 30.82 -20.89 -73.52
C GLY A 320 30.14 -21.49 -72.28
N HIS A 321 28.80 -21.52 -72.24
CA HIS A 321 28.00 -22.60 -72.84
C HIS A 321 26.52 -22.39 -72.49
N ALA A 322 25.68 -22.27 -73.52
CA ALA A 322 24.23 -22.30 -73.38
C ALA A 322 23.76 -23.76 -73.30
N ASN A 323 22.78 -24.02 -72.43
CA ASN A 323 21.78 -25.06 -72.63
C ASN A 323 20.47 -24.57 -71.99
N GLY A 324 19.55 -24.14 -72.85
CA GLY A 324 18.17 -23.92 -72.48
C GLY A 324 17.39 -25.23 -72.50
N TYR A 325 16.42 -25.36 -71.60
CA TYR A 325 15.19 -26.09 -71.88
C TYR A 325 14.02 -25.29 -71.34
N THR A 326 13.05 -25.14 -72.22
CA THR A 326 11.82 -24.34 -72.19
C THR A 326 10.64 -25.08 -71.56
N ASN A 327 9.67 -24.29 -71.06
CA ASN A 327 8.22 -24.55 -70.99
C ASN A 327 7.75 -25.64 -69.98
N GLU A 328 6.59 -25.59 -69.34
CA GLU A 328 5.39 -24.77 -69.45
C GLU A 328 4.52 -25.00 -68.18
N THR A 329 3.63 -24.05 -67.91
CA THR A 329 2.39 -24.10 -67.12
C THR A 329 1.70 -25.46 -66.95
N THR A 330 1.05 -25.73 -65.80
CA THR A 330 -0.43 -25.84 -65.65
C THR A 330 -0.88 -26.09 -64.19
N LYS A 331 -1.95 -25.36 -63.82
CA LYS A 331 -2.87 -25.48 -62.67
C LYS A 331 -3.27 -26.93 -62.26
N LYS A 332 -3.54 -27.17 -60.96
CA LYS A 332 -4.91 -27.36 -60.34
C LYS A 332 -4.89 -28.23 -59.06
N LYS A 333 -5.68 -27.76 -58.08
CA LYS A 333 -6.61 -28.47 -57.18
C LYS A 333 -6.08 -29.36 -56.03
N THR A 334 -6.41 -28.88 -54.83
CA THR A 334 -7.27 -29.52 -53.81
C THR A 334 -6.91 -30.93 -53.34
N GLN A 335 -6.49 -31.03 -52.07
CA GLN A 335 -7.25 -31.74 -51.04
C GLN A 335 -7.01 -31.08 -49.68
#